data_AF-A0A3A8W7L4-F1
#
_entry.id   AF-A0A3A8W7L4-F1
#
_cell.length_a   1.000
_cell.length_b   1.000
_cell.length_c   1.000
_cell.angle_alpha   90.00
_cell.angle_beta   90.00
_cell.angle_gamma   90.00
#
_symmetry.space_group_name_H-M   'P 1'
#
loop_
_entity.id
_entity.type
_entity.pdbx_description
1 polymer ?
#
loop_
_entity_poly.entity_id
_entity_poly.type
_entity_poly.pdbx_seq_one_letter_code
_entity_poly.pdbx_strand_id
1 'polypeptide(L)'
;MMGCSLTKENENLDKSKLTKTAEEFAAQWFEYDFKSTVEQYADQMGDEQADSYKEYAKMQKKHGAMKKVVDKSYSTASDTATVTLTLTTEKAGKLVFTVIYSETGEISDWKVEEYQSIGKTMGRAGLNTIMSMAIVFAVLIFISFIISCFKFIGNAQPKEAAKAEAPAAVPAPAPAVVEEENLADDLELVAVITAAIAAASENECTDGLIVRSIVRRS
;
A
#
# COMPACT_ATOMS: atom_id res chain seq x y z
N MET A 1 -9.41 -39.48 11.87
CA MET A 1 -8.50 -38.35 12.13
C MET A 1 -8.46 -37.49 10.88
N MET A 2 -9.28 -36.45 10.82
CA MET A 2 -9.21 -35.41 9.80
C MET A 2 -8.34 -34.30 10.37
N GLY A 3 -7.23 -33.99 9.72
CA GLY A 3 -6.40 -32.86 10.10
C GLY A 3 -7.11 -31.57 9.69
N CYS A 4 -7.38 -30.69 10.65
CA CYS A 4 -7.67 -29.29 10.38
C CYS A 4 -6.43 -28.65 9.76
N SER A 5 -6.54 -28.24 8.50
CA SER A 5 -5.68 -27.21 7.92
C SER A 5 -6.15 -25.86 8.45
N LEU A 6 -5.25 -25.06 9.01
CA LEU A 6 -5.50 -23.71 9.56
C LEU A 6 -5.72 -22.63 8.49
N THR A 7 -5.86 -23.05 7.24
CA THR A 7 -6.39 -22.22 6.19
C THR A 7 -7.72 -22.84 5.80
N LYS A 8 -8.85 -22.17 6.08
CA LYS A 8 -10.05 -22.38 5.26
C LYS A 8 -9.62 -22.05 3.83
N GLU A 9 -9.17 -23.05 3.09
CA GLU A 9 -8.95 -22.94 1.67
C GLU A 9 -10.33 -22.64 1.08
N ASN A 10 -10.58 -21.38 0.76
CA ASN A 10 -11.79 -21.00 0.07
C ASN A 10 -11.69 -21.64 -1.33
N GLU A 11 -12.45 -22.71 -1.57
CA GLU A 11 -12.43 -23.48 -2.82
C GLU A 11 -12.77 -22.62 -4.05
N ASN A 12 -13.42 -21.47 -3.84
CA ASN A 12 -13.72 -20.50 -4.88
C ASN A 12 -12.49 -19.65 -5.28
N LEU A 13 -11.49 -19.54 -4.39
CA LEU A 13 -10.25 -18.80 -4.62
C LEU A 13 -9.14 -19.69 -5.18
N ASP A 14 -9.46 -20.80 -5.84
CA ASP A 14 -8.45 -21.68 -6.42
C ASP A 14 -7.54 -20.92 -7.43
N LYS A 15 -6.23 -20.92 -7.14
CA LYS A 15 -5.24 -20.20 -7.94
C LYS A 15 -5.29 -20.60 -9.42
N SER A 16 -5.42 -21.89 -9.72
CA SER A 16 -5.39 -22.37 -11.12
C SER A 16 -6.63 -21.92 -11.89
N LYS A 17 -7.81 -22.02 -11.27
CA LYS A 17 -9.09 -21.57 -11.86
C LYS A 17 -9.07 -20.08 -12.09
N LEU A 18 -8.79 -19.28 -11.05
CA LEU A 18 -8.80 -17.82 -11.14
C LEU A 18 -7.77 -17.30 -12.12
N THR A 19 -6.57 -17.88 -12.14
CA THR A 19 -5.55 -17.48 -13.12
C THR A 19 -6.00 -17.75 -14.56
N LYS A 20 -6.66 -18.89 -14.80
CA LYS A 20 -7.20 -19.23 -16.12
C LYS A 20 -8.34 -18.28 -16.51
N THR A 21 -9.26 -17.99 -15.60
CA THR A 21 -10.34 -17.02 -15.80
C THR A 21 -9.78 -15.62 -16.10
N ALA A 22 -8.72 -15.19 -15.42
CA ALA A 22 -8.07 -13.91 -15.70
C ALA A 22 -7.41 -13.88 -17.09
N GLU A 23 -6.82 -14.99 -17.54
CA GLU A 23 -6.25 -15.11 -18.88
C GLU A 23 -7.30 -15.05 -19.98
N GLU A 24 -8.43 -15.75 -19.77
CA GLU A 24 -9.58 -15.71 -20.67
C GLU A 24 -10.17 -14.30 -20.73
N PHE A 25 -10.35 -13.65 -19.57
CA PHE A 25 -10.81 -12.27 -19.48
C PHE A 25 -9.87 -11.30 -20.22
N ALA A 26 -8.55 -11.44 -20.02
CA ALA A 26 -7.57 -10.62 -20.73
C ALA A 26 -7.65 -10.82 -22.25
N ALA A 27 -7.78 -12.06 -22.72
CA ALA A 27 -7.94 -12.34 -24.15
C ALA A 27 -9.23 -11.69 -24.71
N GLN A 28 -10.35 -11.86 -24.02
CA GLN A 28 -11.63 -11.23 -24.39
C GLN A 28 -11.52 -9.70 -24.40
N TRP A 29 -10.79 -9.10 -23.46
CA TRP A 29 -10.56 -7.66 -23.45
C TRP A 29 -9.85 -7.19 -24.72
N PHE A 30 -8.88 -7.93 -25.27
CA PHE A 30 -8.21 -7.54 -26.52
C PHE A 30 -9.10 -7.70 -27.76
N GLU A 31 -10.04 -8.64 -27.73
CA GLU A 31 -10.99 -8.87 -28.83
C GLU A 31 -12.18 -7.91 -28.79
N TYR A 32 -12.50 -7.36 -27.61
CA TYR A 32 -13.63 -6.46 -27.44
C TYR A 32 -13.44 -5.12 -28.18
N ASP A 33 -14.41 -4.75 -29.00
CA ASP A 33 -14.40 -3.47 -29.73
C ASP A 33 -14.94 -2.32 -28.85
N PHE A 34 -14.06 -1.81 -27.98
CA PHE A 34 -14.39 -0.65 -27.14
C PHE A 34 -14.70 0.60 -27.97
N LYS A 35 -14.06 0.76 -29.14
CA LYS A 35 -14.26 1.93 -30.00
C LYS A 35 -15.68 1.95 -30.53
N SER A 36 -16.13 0.85 -31.11
CA SER A 36 -17.49 0.74 -31.66
C SER A 36 -18.54 0.82 -30.57
N THR A 37 -18.28 0.22 -29.40
CA THR A 37 -19.19 0.31 -28.25
C THR A 37 -19.42 1.75 -27.82
N VAL A 38 -18.34 2.53 -27.67
CA VAL A 38 -18.46 3.95 -27.30
C VAL A 38 -19.22 4.72 -28.37
N GLU A 39 -18.95 4.48 -29.65
CA GLU A 39 -19.62 5.18 -30.76
C GLU A 39 -21.11 4.85 -30.85
N GLN A 40 -21.52 3.61 -30.55
CA GLN A 40 -22.91 3.17 -30.66
C GLN A 40 -23.75 3.49 -29.42
N TYR A 41 -23.14 3.41 -28.23
CA TYR A 41 -23.87 3.45 -26.98
C TYR A 41 -23.55 4.67 -26.12
N ALA A 42 -22.71 5.62 -26.58
CA ALA A 42 -22.31 6.83 -25.83
C ALA A 42 -23.46 7.47 -25.03
N ASP A 43 -24.63 7.65 -25.64
CA ASP A 43 -25.77 8.32 -25.01
C ASP A 43 -26.46 7.49 -23.91
N GLN A 44 -26.18 6.19 -23.84
CA GLN A 44 -26.72 5.25 -22.84
C GLN A 44 -25.71 4.90 -21.75
N MET A 45 -24.44 5.31 -21.88
CA MET A 45 -23.38 5.03 -20.90
C MET A 45 -23.13 6.28 -20.05
N GLY A 46 -22.76 6.08 -18.78
CA GLY A 46 -22.27 7.18 -17.96
C GLY A 46 -20.93 7.72 -18.51
N ASP A 47 -20.68 9.02 -18.32
CA ASP A 47 -19.48 9.69 -18.83
C ASP A 47 -18.18 8.97 -18.42
N GLU A 48 -18.09 8.54 -17.16
CA GLU A 48 -16.92 7.85 -16.60
C GLU A 48 -16.64 6.49 -17.28
N GLN A 49 -17.71 5.75 -17.60
CA GLN A 49 -17.62 4.49 -18.32
C GLN A 49 -17.20 4.72 -19.77
N ALA A 50 -17.76 5.76 -20.41
CA ALA A 50 -17.41 6.14 -21.76
C ALA A 50 -15.93 6.54 -21.87
N ASP A 51 -15.42 7.29 -20.91
CA ASP A 51 -14.01 7.71 -20.90
C ASP A 51 -13.07 6.53 -20.68
N SER A 52 -13.40 5.64 -19.74
CA SER A 52 -12.65 4.39 -19.53
C SER A 52 -12.57 3.55 -20.81
N TYR A 53 -13.69 3.39 -21.52
CA TYR A 53 -13.72 2.62 -22.77
C TYR A 53 -12.93 3.31 -23.90
N LYS A 54 -12.95 4.65 -23.98
CA LYS A 54 -12.08 5.38 -24.91
C LYS A 54 -10.61 5.15 -24.59
N GLU A 55 -10.23 5.09 -23.32
CA GLU A 55 -8.86 4.78 -22.91
C GLU A 55 -8.48 3.35 -23.29
N TYR A 56 -9.35 2.37 -23.05
CA TYR A 56 -9.13 0.99 -23.48
C TYR A 56 -8.96 0.86 -24.99
N ALA A 57 -9.81 1.52 -25.78
CA ALA A 57 -9.67 1.57 -27.24
C ALA A 57 -8.33 2.18 -27.68
N LYS A 58 -7.87 3.26 -27.02
CA LYS A 58 -6.56 3.85 -27.28
C LYS A 58 -5.43 2.88 -26.93
N MET A 59 -5.54 2.18 -25.80
CA MET A 59 -4.56 1.21 -25.33
C MET A 59 -4.44 0.02 -26.27
N GLN A 60 -5.56 -0.59 -26.68
CA GLN A 60 -5.59 -1.66 -27.68
C GLN A 60 -4.95 -1.21 -28.99
N LYS A 61 -5.29 -0.02 -29.50
CA LYS A 61 -4.73 0.51 -30.75
C LYS A 61 -3.22 0.74 -30.65
N LYS A 62 -2.75 1.24 -29.51
CA LYS A 62 -1.34 1.54 -29.24
C LYS A 62 -0.51 0.26 -29.14
N HIS A 63 -0.98 -0.73 -28.38
CA HIS A 63 -0.21 -1.92 -28.04
C HIS A 63 -0.44 -3.10 -29.00
N GLY A 64 -1.55 -3.11 -29.75
CA GLY A 64 -1.93 -4.20 -30.65
C GLY A 64 -2.50 -5.40 -29.90
N ALA A 65 -2.59 -6.56 -30.56
CA ALA A 65 -3.16 -7.75 -29.97
C ALA A 65 -2.25 -8.36 -28.87
N MET A 66 -2.87 -9.21 -28.04
CA MET A 66 -2.16 -10.03 -27.07
C MET A 66 -1.25 -11.04 -27.77
N LYS A 67 0.02 -11.10 -27.37
CA LYS A 67 0.99 -12.05 -27.92
C LYS A 67 1.25 -13.22 -26.97
N LYS A 68 1.64 -12.94 -25.72
CA LYS A 68 1.98 -13.97 -24.74
C LYS A 68 1.92 -13.44 -23.31
N VAL A 69 1.47 -14.27 -22.38
CA VAL A 69 1.64 -14.05 -20.93
C VAL A 69 3.09 -14.32 -20.52
N VAL A 70 3.76 -13.32 -19.95
CA VAL A 70 5.17 -13.37 -19.53
C VAL A 70 5.30 -13.67 -18.04
N ASP A 71 4.39 -13.14 -17.23
CA ASP A 71 4.42 -13.34 -15.78
C ASP A 71 3.00 -13.46 -15.23
N LYS A 72 2.85 -14.25 -14.17
CA LYS A 72 1.60 -14.51 -13.48
C LYS A 72 1.86 -14.46 -11.98
N SER A 73 1.32 -13.45 -11.32
CA SER A 73 1.31 -13.38 -9.86
C SER A 73 -0.10 -13.67 -9.35
N TYR A 74 -0.16 -14.31 -8.18
CA TYR A 74 -1.38 -14.59 -7.46
C TYR A 74 -1.13 -14.27 -6.00
N SER A 75 -2.03 -13.50 -5.40
CA SER A 75 -1.98 -13.12 -4.00
C SER A 75 -3.39 -13.22 -3.41
N THR A 76 -3.50 -13.70 -2.18
CA THR A 76 -4.75 -13.67 -1.41
C THR A 76 -4.62 -12.68 -0.27
N ALA A 77 -5.67 -11.90 -0.03
CA ALA A 77 -5.78 -11.00 1.10
C ALA A 77 -7.15 -11.19 1.76
N SER A 78 -7.15 -11.74 2.98
CA SER A 78 -8.33 -12.12 3.77
C SER A 78 -9.37 -12.91 2.96
N ASP A 79 -10.28 -12.20 2.31
CA ASP A 79 -11.44 -12.75 1.60
C ASP A 79 -11.39 -12.49 0.09
N THR A 80 -10.29 -11.93 -0.43
CA THR A 80 -10.12 -11.60 -1.85
C THR A 80 -8.89 -12.27 -2.43
N ALA A 81 -8.93 -12.53 -3.73
CA ALA A 81 -7.76 -12.97 -4.48
C ALA A 81 -7.43 -11.98 -5.60
N THR A 82 -6.16 -11.64 -5.73
CA THR A 82 -5.66 -10.76 -6.79
C THR A 82 -4.77 -11.57 -7.71
N VAL A 83 -5.13 -11.59 -8.99
CA VAL A 83 -4.32 -12.17 -10.07
C VAL A 83 -3.71 -11.02 -10.87
N THR A 84 -2.39 -10.97 -10.98
CA THR A 84 -1.70 -10.03 -11.86
C THR A 84 -1.05 -10.77 -13.01
N LEU A 85 -1.45 -10.43 -14.24
CA LEU A 85 -0.91 -10.98 -15.48
C LEU A 85 -0.05 -9.92 -16.17
N THR A 86 1.22 -10.20 -16.38
CA THR A 86 2.05 -9.37 -17.26
C THR A 86 2.06 -9.98 -18.65
N LEU A 87 1.56 -9.23 -19.62
CA LEU A 87 1.37 -9.65 -21.00
C LEU A 87 2.33 -8.90 -21.91
N THR A 88 2.75 -9.53 -23.01
CA THR A 88 3.40 -8.87 -24.14
C THR A 88 2.43 -8.71 -25.28
N THR A 89 2.54 -7.59 -26.00
CA THR A 89 1.69 -7.26 -27.12
C THR A 89 2.48 -7.24 -28.44
N GLU A 90 1.77 -7.18 -29.56
CA GLU A 90 2.38 -7.18 -30.89
C GLU A 90 3.28 -5.96 -31.17
N LYS A 91 2.86 -4.75 -30.77
CA LYS A 91 3.56 -3.49 -31.09
C LYS A 91 4.68 -3.13 -30.11
N ALA A 92 5.34 -4.13 -29.54
CA ALA A 92 6.40 -3.99 -28.55
C ALA A 92 5.98 -3.14 -27.34
N GLY A 93 5.16 -3.73 -26.47
CA GLY A 93 4.77 -3.20 -25.17
C GLY A 93 4.51 -4.34 -24.20
N LYS A 94 4.56 -4.02 -22.90
CA LYS A 94 4.09 -4.91 -21.84
C LYS A 94 2.90 -4.25 -21.15
N LEU A 95 1.83 -4.99 -20.95
CA LEU A 95 0.66 -4.57 -20.18
C LEU A 95 0.56 -5.41 -18.91
N VAL A 96 0.09 -4.80 -17.84
CA VAL A 96 -0.19 -5.45 -16.56
C VAL A 96 -1.70 -5.44 -16.38
N PHE A 97 -2.28 -6.64 -16.35
CA PHE A 97 -3.69 -6.86 -16.03
C PHE A 97 -3.78 -7.29 -14.58
N THR A 98 -4.50 -6.54 -13.77
CA THR A 98 -4.78 -6.89 -12.39
C THR A 98 -6.27 -7.21 -12.31
N VAL A 99 -6.61 -8.43 -11.94
CA VAL A 99 -7.99 -8.86 -11.72
C VAL A 99 -8.13 -9.21 -10.25
N ILE A 100 -9.11 -8.59 -9.60
CA ILE A 100 -9.43 -8.79 -8.19
C ILE A 100 -10.72 -9.60 -8.14
N TYR A 101 -10.67 -10.67 -7.35
CA TYR A 101 -11.76 -11.60 -7.13
C TYR A 101 -12.29 -11.44 -5.71
N SER A 102 -13.61 -11.42 -5.57
CA SER A 102 -14.32 -11.49 -4.30
C SER A 102 -14.19 -12.87 -3.65
N GLU A 103 -14.70 -13.02 -2.43
CA GLU A 103 -14.76 -14.30 -1.69
C GLU A 103 -15.54 -15.40 -2.42
N THR A 104 -16.44 -15.01 -3.33
CA THR A 104 -17.24 -15.92 -4.16
C THR A 104 -16.50 -16.40 -5.40
N GLY A 105 -15.30 -15.88 -5.68
CA GLY A 105 -14.54 -16.18 -6.90
C GLY A 105 -15.01 -15.39 -8.13
N GLU A 106 -15.86 -14.38 -7.94
CA GLU A 106 -16.32 -13.48 -9.01
C GLU A 106 -15.38 -12.29 -9.17
N ILE A 107 -15.29 -11.72 -10.37
CA ILE A 107 -14.46 -10.53 -10.62
C ILE A 107 -15.12 -9.33 -9.95
N SER A 108 -14.47 -8.76 -8.95
CA SER A 108 -14.94 -7.58 -8.23
C SER A 108 -14.41 -6.27 -8.84
N ASP A 109 -13.15 -6.28 -9.28
CA ASP A 109 -12.49 -5.12 -9.89
C ASP A 109 -11.40 -5.60 -10.86
N TRP A 110 -11.05 -4.77 -11.82
CA TRP A 110 -9.95 -5.05 -12.73
C TRP A 110 -9.30 -3.77 -13.25
N LYS A 111 -8.00 -3.85 -13.53
CA LYS A 111 -7.19 -2.73 -14.00
C LYS A 111 -6.24 -3.16 -15.09
N VAL A 112 -6.02 -2.29 -16.07
CA VAL A 112 -5.06 -2.50 -17.15
C VAL A 112 -4.10 -1.33 -17.19
N GLU A 113 -2.83 -1.60 -16.95
CA GLU A 113 -1.79 -0.57 -16.89
C GLU A 113 -0.64 -0.90 -17.84
N GLU A 114 0.06 0.14 -18.31
CA GLU A 114 1.32 -0.07 -19.01
C GLU A 114 2.40 -0.51 -18.02
N TYR A 115 3.05 -1.64 -18.32
CA TYR A 115 4.13 -2.16 -17.49
C TYR A 115 5.21 -1.09 -17.29
N GLN A 116 5.35 -0.63 -16.06
CA GLN A 116 6.46 0.20 -15.66
C GLN A 116 7.57 -0.71 -15.14
N SER A 117 8.73 -0.69 -15.79
CA SER A 117 9.89 -1.40 -15.28
C SER A 117 10.30 -0.83 -13.92
N ILE A 118 10.86 -1.69 -13.06
CA ILE A 118 11.40 -1.29 -11.76
C ILE A 118 12.38 -0.12 -11.93
N GLY A 119 13.22 -0.12 -12.98
CA GLY A 119 14.12 1.00 -13.25
C GLY A 119 13.40 2.33 -13.50
N LYS A 120 12.25 2.32 -14.19
CA LYS A 120 11.47 3.54 -14.45
C LYS A 120 10.72 4.01 -13.20
N THR A 121 10.11 3.11 -12.44
CA THR A 121 9.44 3.48 -11.17
C THR A 121 10.45 3.95 -10.14
N MET A 122 11.60 3.27 -10.02
CA MET A 122 12.71 3.64 -9.13
C MET A 122 13.34 4.98 -9.52
N GLY A 123 13.51 5.26 -10.82
CA GLY A 123 13.98 6.56 -11.29
C GLY A 123 13.03 7.70 -10.89
N ARG A 124 11.71 7.48 -11.03
CA ARG A 124 10.69 8.45 -10.58
C ARG A 124 10.69 8.62 -9.06
N ALA A 125 10.80 7.53 -8.31
CA ALA A 125 10.86 7.56 -6.85
C ALA A 125 12.13 8.27 -6.36
N GLY A 126 13.28 7.94 -6.95
CA GLY A 126 14.58 8.53 -6.64
C GLY A 126 14.62 10.03 -6.92
N LEU A 127 13.95 10.51 -7.97
CA LEU A 127 13.82 11.96 -8.20
C LEU A 127 13.13 12.66 -7.02
N ASN A 128 12.09 12.05 -6.44
CA ASN A 128 11.43 12.61 -5.25
C ASN A 128 12.36 12.59 -4.02
N THR A 129 13.13 11.52 -3.82
CA THR A 129 14.11 11.43 -2.73
C THR A 129 15.20 12.48 -2.87
N ILE A 130 15.75 12.66 -4.07
CA ILE A 130 16.78 13.68 -4.34
C ILE A 130 16.18 15.08 -4.18
N MET A 131 14.95 15.31 -4.64
CA MET A 131 14.30 16.61 -4.46
C MET A 131 14.10 16.97 -2.98
N SER A 132 13.57 16.04 -2.17
CA SER A 132 13.38 16.32 -0.74
C SER A 132 14.70 16.47 0.00
N MET A 133 15.70 15.64 -0.32
CA MET A 133 17.04 15.75 0.24
C MET A 133 17.69 17.08 -0.13
N ALA A 134 17.64 17.48 -1.40
CA ALA A 134 18.23 18.73 -1.88
C ALA A 134 17.61 19.98 -1.23
N ILE A 135 16.29 20.00 -1.03
CA ILE A 135 15.60 21.13 -0.37
C ILE A 135 16.07 21.26 1.08
N VAL A 136 16.15 20.14 1.82
CA VAL A 136 16.64 20.15 3.20
C VAL A 136 18.07 20.70 3.26
N PHE A 137 18.96 20.23 2.39
CA PHE A 137 20.34 20.74 2.31
C PHE A 137 20.39 22.23 1.95
N ALA A 138 19.58 22.69 1.00
CA ALA A 138 19.53 24.09 0.60
C ALA A 138 19.07 25.00 1.75
N VAL A 139 18.05 24.59 2.52
CA VAL A 139 17.56 25.35 3.67
C VAL A 139 18.63 25.44 4.78
N LEU A 140 19.33 24.33 5.07
CA LEU A 140 20.40 24.34 6.08
C LEU A 140 21.56 25.25 5.68
N ILE A 141 21.96 25.24 4.40
CA ILE A 141 22.99 26.14 3.86
C ILE A 141 22.52 27.60 3.96
N PHE A 142 21.25 27.86 3.63
CA PHE A 142 20.67 29.21 3.67
C PHE A 142 20.61 29.77 5.10
N ILE A 143 20.17 28.98 6.08
CA ILE A 143 20.16 29.38 7.50
C ILE A 143 21.59 29.61 8.00
N SER A 144 22.53 28.73 7.64
CA SER A 144 23.94 28.89 7.98
C SER A 144 24.52 30.20 7.41
N PHE A 145 24.12 30.56 6.19
CA PHE A 145 24.51 31.81 5.55
C PHE A 145 23.92 33.04 6.26
N ILE A 146 22.63 33.03 6.63
CA ILE A 146 21.99 34.12 7.36
C ILE A 146 22.68 34.38 8.71
N ILE A 147 22.96 33.33 9.49
CA ILE A 147 23.66 33.46 10.78
C ILE A 147 25.07 34.03 10.56
N SER A 148 25.77 33.60 9.50
CA SER A 148 27.07 34.17 9.14
C SER A 148 26.99 35.66 8.80
N CYS A 149 25.92 36.11 8.12
CA CYS A 149 25.68 37.53 7.86
C CYS A 149 25.39 38.33 9.14
N PHE A 150 24.68 37.77 10.12
CA PHE A 150 24.53 38.42 11.43
C PHE A 150 25.85 38.62 12.17
N LYS A 151 26.85 37.75 11.96
CA LYS A 151 28.22 37.97 12.50
C LYS A 151 28.86 39.25 11.95
N PHE A 152 28.55 39.63 10.71
CA PHE A 152 29.06 40.86 10.11
C PHE A 152 28.33 42.12 10.61
N ILE A 153 27.03 42.03 10.95
CA ILE A 153 26.29 43.14 11.57
C ILE A 153 26.65 43.30 13.07
N GLY A 154 26.84 42.20 13.80
CA GLY A 154 27.18 42.22 15.24
C GLY A 154 28.57 42.78 15.55
N ASN A 155 29.49 42.78 14.58
CA ASN A 155 30.83 43.39 14.72
C ASN A 155 30.83 44.91 14.46
N ALA A 156 29.70 45.50 14.05
CA ALA A 156 29.55 46.94 13.84
C ALA A 156 28.82 47.65 15.00
N GLN A 157 28.49 46.94 16.10
CA GLN A 157 28.07 47.60 17.33
C GLN A 157 29.28 47.87 18.24
N PRO A 158 29.60 49.12 18.59
CA PRO A 158 30.59 49.39 19.62
C PRO A 158 30.10 48.79 20.95
N LYS A 159 30.98 48.06 21.62
CA LYS A 159 30.76 47.53 22.97
C LYS A 159 30.53 48.70 23.94
N GLU A 160 29.27 49.10 24.10
CA GLU A 160 28.89 49.93 25.22
C GLU A 160 28.45 49.03 26.37
N ALA A 161 29.19 49.14 27.47
CA ALA A 161 29.02 48.36 28.67
C ALA A 161 27.68 48.70 29.35
N ALA A 162 26.65 47.93 29.06
CA ALA A 162 25.44 47.88 29.87
C ALA A 162 25.56 46.74 30.89
N LYS A 163 26.09 47.13 32.05
CA LYS A 163 25.71 46.71 33.40
C LYS A 163 25.04 45.34 33.52
N ALA A 164 25.72 44.44 34.24
CA ALA A 164 25.16 43.25 34.84
C ALA A 164 23.87 43.58 35.61
N GLU A 165 22.72 43.22 35.04
CA GLU A 165 21.57 42.80 35.81
C GLU A 165 21.61 41.28 35.86
N ALA A 166 21.57 40.76 37.09
CA ALA A 166 21.58 39.34 37.40
C ALA A 166 20.56 38.60 36.53
N PRO A 167 20.85 37.36 36.08
CA PRO A 167 19.81 36.54 35.49
C PRO A 167 18.72 36.38 36.54
N ALA A 168 17.56 37.00 36.29
CA ALA A 168 16.33 36.54 36.91
C ALA A 168 16.26 35.05 36.63
N ALA A 169 16.23 34.25 37.69
CA ALA A 169 16.12 32.81 37.58
C ALA A 169 14.97 32.51 36.63
N VAL A 170 15.31 31.97 35.46
CA VAL A 170 14.34 31.25 34.65
C VAL A 170 13.77 30.22 35.61
N PRO A 171 12.44 30.15 35.83
CA PRO A 171 11.92 29.03 36.58
C PRO A 171 12.49 27.78 35.94
N ALA A 172 13.16 26.95 36.75
CA ALA A 172 13.67 25.67 36.30
C ALA A 172 12.57 25.00 35.46
N PRO A 173 12.90 24.32 34.34
CA PRO A 173 11.90 23.49 33.69
C PRO A 173 11.29 22.65 34.80
N ALA A 174 9.97 22.82 35.00
CA ALA A 174 9.24 21.99 35.94
C ALA A 174 9.64 20.55 35.63
N PRO A 175 9.86 19.69 36.65
CA PRO A 175 10.15 18.28 36.39
C PRO A 175 9.13 17.84 35.34
N ALA A 176 9.64 17.33 34.20
CA ALA A 176 8.80 16.70 33.21
C ALA A 176 7.86 15.83 34.03
N VAL A 177 6.56 16.17 33.98
CA VAL A 177 5.55 15.32 34.55
C VAL A 177 5.87 13.99 33.90
N VAL A 178 6.40 13.08 34.71
CA VAL A 178 6.33 11.67 34.38
C VAL A 178 4.84 11.52 34.24
N GLU A 179 4.35 11.51 33.00
CA GLU A 179 3.07 10.88 32.70
C GLU A 179 3.24 9.53 33.36
N GLU A 180 2.62 9.41 34.53
CA GLU A 180 2.34 8.13 35.12
C GLU A 180 1.77 7.35 33.95
N GLU A 181 2.57 6.42 33.41
CA GLU A 181 2.15 5.59 32.28
C GLU A 181 0.74 5.19 32.62
N ASN A 182 -0.21 5.68 31.85
CA ASN A 182 -1.59 5.33 32.08
C ASN A 182 -1.68 3.89 31.61
N LEU A 183 -1.26 2.96 32.48
CA LEU A 183 -1.29 1.53 32.23
C LEU A 183 -2.73 1.07 32.01
N ALA A 184 -3.74 1.91 32.28
CA ALA A 184 -5.10 1.65 31.83
C ALA A 184 -5.20 1.64 30.29
N ASP A 185 -4.49 2.53 29.59
CA ASP A 185 -4.46 2.58 28.13
C ASP A 185 -3.78 1.32 27.56
N ASP A 186 -2.71 0.86 28.21
CA ASP A 186 -2.04 -0.39 27.84
C ASP A 186 -2.87 -1.64 28.22
N LEU A 187 -3.64 -1.60 29.31
CA LEU A 187 -4.60 -2.66 29.65
C LEU A 187 -5.77 -2.71 28.66
N GLU A 188 -6.23 -1.56 28.15
CA GLU A 188 -7.22 -1.49 27.08
C GLU A 188 -6.66 -2.06 25.78
N LEU A 189 -5.42 -1.71 25.42
CA LEU A 189 -4.75 -2.24 24.22
C LEU A 189 -4.48 -3.75 24.33
N VAL A 190 -4.02 -4.23 25.49
CA VAL A 190 -3.87 -5.66 25.77
C VAL A 190 -5.22 -6.37 25.77
N ALA A 191 -6.30 -5.74 26.27
CA ALA A 191 -7.65 -6.31 26.23
C ALA A 191 -8.19 -6.39 24.80
N VAL A 192 -7.99 -5.38 23.95
CA VAL A 192 -8.38 -5.42 22.54
C VAL A 192 -7.58 -6.46 21.77
N ILE A 193 -6.27 -6.57 22.02
CA ILE A 193 -5.43 -7.61 21.42
C ILE A 193 -5.86 -9.00 21.90
N THR A 194 -6.14 -9.16 23.20
CA THR A 194 -6.59 -10.43 23.78
C THR A 194 -7.98 -10.79 23.26
N ALA A 195 -8.89 -9.83 23.12
CA ALA A 195 -10.22 -10.04 22.54
C ALA A 195 -10.15 -10.33 21.04
N ALA A 196 -9.24 -9.70 20.29
CA ALA A 196 -9.02 -10.00 18.88
C ALA A 196 -8.39 -11.38 18.68
N ILE A 197 -7.42 -11.77 19.52
CA ILE A 197 -6.84 -13.13 19.52
C ILE A 197 -7.91 -14.13 19.95
N ALA A 198 -8.68 -13.86 21.01
CA ALA A 198 -9.79 -14.70 21.45
C ALA A 198 -10.79 -14.88 20.30
N ALA A 199 -11.35 -13.80 19.76
CA ALA A 199 -12.28 -13.82 18.62
C ALA A 199 -11.73 -14.57 17.39
N ALA A 200 -10.44 -14.42 17.08
CA ALA A 200 -9.79 -15.20 16.03
C ALA A 200 -9.63 -16.69 16.40
N SER A 201 -9.47 -16.99 17.69
CA SER A 201 -9.33 -18.35 18.24
C SER A 201 -10.67 -19.02 18.56
N GLU A 202 -11.79 -18.32 18.69
CA GLU A 202 -13.10 -18.95 18.98
C GLU A 202 -13.65 -19.72 17.77
N ASN A 203 -13.02 -19.54 16.60
CA ASN A 203 -13.23 -20.39 15.43
C ASN A 203 -12.33 -21.64 15.40
N GLU A 204 -11.43 -21.80 16.39
CA GLU A 204 -10.54 -22.94 16.56
C GLU A 204 -11.05 -23.79 17.73
N CYS A 205 -11.52 -24.99 17.40
CA CYS A 205 -12.12 -25.95 18.34
C CYS A 205 -11.27 -26.13 19.62
N THR A 206 -11.82 -25.72 20.77
CA THR A 206 -11.32 -26.06 22.13
C THR A 206 -11.48 -27.55 22.47
N ASP A 207 -11.91 -28.37 21.51
CA ASP A 207 -12.27 -29.78 21.62
C ASP A 207 -11.06 -30.73 21.84
N GLY A 208 -9.83 -30.22 21.76
CA GLY A 208 -8.60 -30.99 21.97
C GLY A 208 -8.00 -30.94 23.38
N LEU A 209 -8.51 -30.09 24.27
CA LEU A 209 -7.84 -29.79 25.55
C LEU A 209 -8.32 -30.73 26.67
N ILE A 210 -7.69 -31.92 26.77
CA ILE A 210 -8.04 -32.90 27.79
C ILE A 210 -7.25 -32.65 29.08
N VAL A 211 -7.88 -32.02 30.06
CA VAL A 211 -7.36 -31.90 31.42
C VAL A 211 -7.52 -33.23 32.15
N ARG A 212 -6.41 -33.90 32.50
CA ARG A 212 -6.43 -35.12 33.33
C ARG A 212 -5.59 -34.90 34.59
N SER A 213 -6.09 -35.35 35.73
CA SER A 213 -5.34 -35.37 36.99
C SER A 213 -4.24 -36.45 36.92
N ILE A 214 -2.98 -36.05 37.07
CA ILE A 214 -1.84 -36.97 37.18
C ILE A 214 -1.49 -37.08 38.66
N VAL A 215 -1.81 -38.23 39.28
CA VAL A 215 -1.34 -38.56 40.62
C VAL A 215 0.04 -39.22 40.50
N ARG A 216 1.09 -38.53 40.97
CA ARG A 216 2.42 -39.15 41.12
C ARG A 216 2.37 -40.16 42.26
N ARG A 217 2.56 -41.44 41.94
CA ARG A 217 2.79 -42.47 42.95
C ARG A 217 4.19 -42.24 43.53
N SER A 218 4.25 -41.98 44.84
CA SER A 218 5.48 -41.97 45.64
C SER A 218 5.83 -43.38 46.09
#